data_AF-A0AB33BPD1-F1
#
_entry.id   AF-A0AB33BPD1-F1
#
_cell.length_a   1.000
_cell.length_b   1.000
_cell.length_c   1.000
_cell.angle_alpha   90.00
_cell.angle_beta   90.00
_cell.angle_gamma   90.00
#
_symmetry.space_group_name_H-M   'P 1'
#
loop_
_entity.id
_entity.type
_entity.pdbx_description
1 polymer ?
#
loop_
_entity_poly.entity_id
_entity_poly.type
_entity_poly.pdbx_seq_one_letter_code
_entity_poly.pdbx_strand_id
1 'polypeptide(L)'
;MYKKILSLTLFPLGIASTALLPVSSAQAVTVASDWIGAATQGVRNQPQGPTVASRLYGILGTAMYDAWSAYEATPISTVLGDTLQRPTSENTQANKQEAISFAAYRVLTELLPTQTANLTARMNSLGYNPNNTSTDTTTAAGIGNTIAATLMNARRNDGSNQLNGYVDTIGYSTPNTPTQVVNIELWTPESVPIDSGSALQTYLTPHWGTVQSFSLTDNAQYRPPEIIRFLSDRNASADLQAGTITRADGTVVPISAALVGVDINPAFIQQAVDVVEFSANLTDEQKLIAEFWEDGPGTPFPPGTWMEFGQDISQRDNNTLDEDVQLFFALGNAVMDAGIATWEAKLSYNSARPVRVIRELGRLGLIGTDRGDGVFVINAWGGPGLGTITIPATQFLTYQNPFGPPSPPFAEYTSGHSAFSAAGAEILRLFTGSDVFGGSVTFAPGTSAFEPGITPGSPVTLSWDTFSEAADEAGISRRYGGIHFLDGDIQGRILGRRVGGSVWNRSQFFINGGVTTPEADNVLALLTLGGIFSLTRLRKSKIK
;
A
#
# COMPACT_ATOMS: atom_id res chain seq x y z
N MET A 1 -1.96 48.65 1.91
CA MET A 1 -0.63 48.31 1.37
C MET A 1 -0.08 47.14 2.16
N TYR A 2 -0.37 45.90 1.73
CA TYR A 2 0.28 44.71 2.28
C TYR A 2 0.88 43.95 1.09
N LYS A 3 2.22 43.85 1.12
CA LYS A 3 3.03 43.22 0.09
C LYS A 3 2.72 41.72 0.06
N LYS A 4 2.37 41.22 -1.13
CA LYS A 4 2.43 39.79 -1.48
C LYS A 4 3.86 39.31 -1.25
N ILE A 5 4.04 38.42 -0.27
CA ILE A 5 5.22 37.55 -0.20
C ILE A 5 4.79 36.24 -0.83
N LEU A 6 5.22 35.99 -2.06
CA LEU A 6 5.28 34.64 -2.61
C LEU A 6 6.35 33.90 -1.80
N SER A 7 5.94 33.12 -0.80
CA SER A 7 6.82 32.10 -0.23
C SER A 7 6.74 30.88 -1.12
N LEU A 8 7.77 30.72 -1.94
CA LEU A 8 8.10 29.47 -2.61
C LEU A 8 8.53 28.48 -1.52
N THR A 9 7.60 27.68 -1.00
CA THR A 9 7.95 26.57 -0.10
C THR A 9 8.67 25.51 -0.92
N LEU A 10 10.00 25.54 -0.90
CA LEU A 10 10.79 24.35 -1.17
C LEU A 10 10.40 23.32 -0.12
N PHE A 11 9.66 22.30 -0.53
CA PHE A 11 9.65 21.04 0.21
C PHE A 11 11.11 20.59 0.31
N PRO A 12 11.64 20.29 1.51
CA PRO A 12 12.93 19.63 1.58
C PRO A 12 12.81 18.35 0.76
N LEU A 13 13.74 18.18 -0.18
CA LEU A 13 13.90 16.93 -0.92
C LEU A 13 13.78 15.79 0.09
N GLY A 14 12.93 14.81 -0.24
CA GLY A 14 12.82 13.57 0.53
C GLY A 14 14.23 13.10 0.87
N ILE A 15 14.46 12.91 2.17
CA ILE A 15 15.71 12.33 2.65
C ILE A 15 15.86 11.03 1.88
N ALA A 16 16.87 10.95 1.03
CA ALA A 16 17.29 9.70 0.45
C ALA A 16 17.73 8.81 1.63
N SER A 17 16.80 8.01 2.15
CA SER A 17 17.12 6.88 3.00
C SER A 17 17.97 5.95 2.16
N THR A 18 19.28 6.05 2.31
CA THR A 18 20.21 5.08 1.78
C THR A 18 20.25 3.94 2.77
N ALA A 19 19.51 2.86 2.48
CA ALA A 19 19.76 1.56 3.08
C ALA A 19 21.16 1.13 2.63
N LEU A 20 22.18 1.38 3.45
CA LEU A 20 23.54 0.96 3.16
C LEU A 20 23.74 -0.46 3.72
N LEU A 21 23.41 -1.46 2.91
CA LEU A 21 24.03 -2.77 3.07
C LEU A 21 25.54 -2.64 2.74
N PRO A 22 26.45 -3.32 3.47
CA PRO A 22 27.87 -3.29 3.15
C PRO A 22 28.12 -3.93 1.79
N VAL A 23 28.50 -3.10 0.82
CA VAL A 23 28.73 -3.50 -0.58
C VAL A 23 30.05 -4.26 -0.70
N SER A 24 29.99 -5.59 -0.91
CA SER A 24 31.03 -6.29 -1.67
C SER A 24 30.96 -5.81 -3.12
N SER A 25 32.12 -5.58 -3.76
CA SER A 25 32.29 -5.03 -5.14
C SER A 25 31.01 -5.02 -6.00
N ALA A 26 30.35 -3.86 -6.12
CA ALA A 26 29.05 -3.74 -6.78
C ALA A 26 29.07 -4.28 -8.21
N GLN A 27 28.25 -5.29 -8.48
CA GLN A 27 27.92 -5.73 -9.84
C GLN A 27 27.16 -4.61 -10.57
N ALA A 28 27.29 -4.57 -11.90
CA ALA A 28 26.53 -3.63 -12.72
C ALA A 28 25.02 -3.92 -12.59
N VAL A 29 24.24 -2.87 -12.28
CA VAL A 29 22.76 -2.90 -12.23
C VAL A 29 22.22 -3.49 -13.54
N THR A 30 21.31 -4.46 -13.47
CA THR A 30 20.65 -5.00 -14.67
C THR A 30 19.74 -3.95 -15.30
N VAL A 31 19.47 -4.03 -16.60
CA VAL A 31 18.57 -3.07 -17.26
C VAL A 31 17.14 -3.15 -16.71
N ALA A 32 16.71 -4.31 -16.20
CA ALA A 32 15.41 -4.48 -15.58
C ALA A 32 15.32 -3.69 -14.26
N SER A 33 16.30 -3.87 -13.37
CA SER A 33 16.41 -3.09 -12.13
C SER A 33 16.56 -1.59 -12.42
N ASP A 34 17.31 -1.22 -13.46
CA ASP A 34 17.44 0.17 -13.89
C ASP A 34 16.09 0.78 -14.27
N TRP A 35 15.28 0.09 -15.09
CA TRP A 35 13.93 0.56 -15.45
C TRP A 35 12.96 0.63 -14.27
N ILE A 36 13.06 -0.26 -13.28
CA ILE A 36 12.33 -0.12 -12.01
C ILE A 36 12.71 1.19 -11.31
N GLY A 37 14.01 1.50 -11.20
CA GLY A 37 14.47 2.77 -10.63
C GLY A 37 13.96 4.01 -11.39
N ALA A 38 13.86 3.94 -12.73
CA ALA A 38 13.23 5.02 -13.51
C ALA A 38 11.73 5.16 -13.19
N ALA A 39 11.03 4.05 -12.99
CA ALA A 39 9.61 4.04 -12.68
C ALA A 39 9.33 4.60 -11.28
N THR A 40 10.07 4.16 -10.26
CA THR A 40 9.90 4.66 -8.89
C THR A 40 10.23 6.15 -8.81
N GLN A 41 11.31 6.60 -9.47
CA GLN A 41 11.62 8.03 -9.58
C GLN A 41 10.54 8.81 -10.33
N GLY A 42 9.99 8.22 -11.40
CA GLY A 42 8.90 8.82 -12.15
C GLY A 42 7.61 8.98 -11.34
N VAL A 43 7.28 7.99 -10.51
CA VAL A 43 6.14 8.04 -9.56
C VAL A 43 6.36 9.09 -8.48
N ARG A 44 7.59 9.22 -7.93
CA ARG A 44 7.96 10.30 -7.00
C ARG A 44 7.70 11.67 -7.60
N ASN A 45 8.04 11.86 -8.88
CA ASN A 45 7.90 13.12 -9.60
C ASN A 45 6.47 13.41 -10.10
N GLN A 46 5.69 12.36 -10.38
CA GLN A 46 4.31 12.44 -10.86
C GLN A 46 3.40 11.59 -9.95
N PRO A 47 3.11 12.04 -8.72
CA PRO A 47 2.37 11.25 -7.75
C PRO A 47 0.91 11.06 -8.21
N GLN A 48 0.51 9.80 -8.42
CA GLN A 48 -0.85 9.41 -8.86
C GLN A 48 -1.65 8.65 -7.79
N GLY A 49 -1.05 8.41 -6.61
CA GLY A 49 -1.62 7.59 -5.54
C GLY A 49 -1.24 6.10 -5.64
N PRO A 50 -1.46 5.33 -4.56
CA PRO A 50 -0.94 3.97 -4.43
C PRO A 50 -1.61 2.98 -5.40
N THR A 51 -2.89 3.18 -5.72
CA THR A 51 -3.61 2.32 -6.67
C THR A 51 -3.00 2.42 -8.05
N VAL A 52 -2.93 3.63 -8.61
CA VAL A 52 -2.36 3.89 -9.93
C VAL A 52 -0.87 3.50 -9.99
N ALA A 53 -0.09 3.80 -8.95
CA ALA A 53 1.32 3.40 -8.87
C ALA A 53 1.49 1.87 -8.89
N SER A 54 0.71 1.11 -8.10
CA SER A 54 0.79 -0.35 -8.09
C SER A 54 0.54 -0.99 -9.46
N ARG A 55 -0.46 -0.48 -10.19
CA ARG A 55 -0.75 -0.92 -11.56
C ARG A 55 0.37 -0.57 -12.54
N LEU A 56 0.99 0.59 -12.40
CA LEU A 56 2.15 0.96 -13.21
C LEU A 56 3.29 -0.05 -13.04
N TYR A 57 3.63 -0.42 -11.80
CA TYR A 57 4.69 -1.41 -11.54
C TYR A 57 4.33 -2.80 -12.09
N GLY A 58 3.06 -3.23 -11.97
CA GLY A 58 2.59 -4.48 -12.57
C GLY A 58 2.68 -4.52 -14.10
N ILE A 59 2.26 -3.45 -14.77
CA ILE A 59 2.36 -3.34 -16.24
C ILE A 59 3.81 -3.27 -16.67
N LEU A 60 4.66 -2.52 -15.98
CA LEU A 60 6.09 -2.43 -16.29
C LEU A 60 6.78 -3.80 -16.17
N GLY A 61 6.61 -4.49 -15.03
CA GLY A 61 7.17 -5.82 -14.81
C GLY A 61 6.73 -6.80 -15.89
N THR A 62 5.44 -6.77 -16.25
CA THR A 62 4.87 -7.60 -17.32
C THR A 62 5.46 -7.26 -18.70
N ALA A 63 5.65 -5.99 -19.03
CA ALA A 63 6.21 -5.57 -20.31
C ALA A 63 7.67 -6.03 -20.48
N MET A 64 8.47 -5.91 -19.42
CA MET A 64 9.86 -6.37 -19.41
C MET A 64 9.93 -7.89 -19.55
N TYR A 65 9.08 -8.61 -18.82
CA TYR A 65 8.99 -10.08 -18.90
C TYR A 65 8.55 -10.58 -20.27
N ASP A 66 7.50 -10.01 -20.83
CA ASP A 66 7.04 -10.41 -22.16
C ASP A 66 8.15 -10.18 -23.20
N ALA A 67 8.88 -9.06 -23.13
CA ALA A 67 9.97 -8.75 -24.05
C ALA A 67 11.16 -9.69 -23.92
N TRP A 68 11.48 -10.09 -22.69
CA TRP A 68 12.51 -11.08 -22.41
C TRP A 68 12.11 -12.49 -22.86
N SER A 69 10.85 -12.89 -22.64
CA SER A 69 10.34 -14.24 -22.95
C SER A 69 10.50 -14.61 -24.43
N ALA A 70 10.49 -13.61 -25.32
CA ALA A 70 10.74 -13.80 -26.75
C ALA A 70 12.11 -14.45 -27.05
N TYR A 71 13.10 -14.33 -26.18
CA TYR A 71 14.44 -14.90 -26.39
C TYR A 71 14.68 -16.20 -25.65
N GLU A 72 13.79 -16.57 -24.74
CA GLU A 72 13.93 -17.77 -23.92
C GLU A 72 13.18 -18.95 -24.52
N ALA A 73 13.69 -20.16 -24.29
CA ALA A 73 13.16 -21.37 -24.92
C ALA A 73 11.84 -21.89 -24.31
N THR A 74 11.58 -21.55 -23.04
CA THR A 74 10.45 -22.08 -22.26
C THR A 74 9.39 -21.03 -21.90
N PRO A 75 9.76 -19.86 -21.35
CA PRO A 75 8.80 -18.82 -20.97
C PRO A 75 7.93 -18.35 -22.14
N ILE A 76 6.67 -18.03 -21.84
CA ILE A 76 5.71 -17.46 -22.80
C ILE A 76 5.23 -16.08 -22.36
N SER A 77 4.93 -15.21 -23.32
CA SER A 77 4.34 -13.88 -23.09
C SER A 77 2.93 -14.02 -22.50
N THR A 78 2.57 -13.07 -21.64
CA THR A 78 1.27 -13.01 -20.97
C THR A 78 0.08 -12.80 -21.92
N VAL A 79 0.30 -12.13 -23.05
CA VAL A 79 -0.76 -11.85 -24.04
C VAL A 79 -0.53 -12.61 -25.35
N LEU A 80 0.72 -12.73 -25.79
CA LEU A 80 1.08 -13.26 -27.11
C LEU A 80 1.55 -14.72 -27.10
N GLY A 81 1.64 -15.36 -25.93
CA GLY A 81 2.10 -16.74 -25.82
C GLY A 81 3.55 -16.88 -26.34
N ASP A 82 3.81 -17.91 -27.15
CA ASP A 82 5.09 -18.22 -27.78
C ASP A 82 5.27 -17.58 -29.17
N THR A 83 4.32 -16.77 -29.63
CA THR A 83 4.29 -16.28 -31.03
C THR A 83 5.46 -15.38 -31.43
N LEU A 84 6.17 -14.80 -30.46
CA LEU A 84 7.34 -13.93 -30.68
C LEU A 84 8.68 -14.61 -30.41
N GLN A 85 8.68 -15.93 -30.15
CA GLN A 85 9.89 -16.65 -29.77
C GLN A 85 10.95 -16.60 -30.88
N ARG A 86 12.19 -16.34 -30.49
CA ARG A 86 13.34 -16.12 -31.37
C ARG A 86 14.26 -17.33 -31.39
N PRO A 87 15.00 -17.57 -32.49
CA PRO A 87 15.99 -18.64 -32.54
C PRO A 87 17.01 -18.50 -31.40
N THR A 88 17.50 -19.62 -30.87
CA THR A 88 18.51 -19.64 -29.79
C THR A 88 19.77 -18.85 -30.13
N SER A 89 20.13 -18.73 -31.42
CA SER A 89 21.25 -17.90 -31.89
C SER A 89 21.06 -16.40 -31.63
N GLU A 90 19.82 -15.95 -31.44
CA GLU A 90 19.47 -14.57 -31.11
C GLU A 90 19.27 -14.35 -29.61
N ASN A 91 19.31 -15.40 -28.78
CA ASN A 91 19.31 -15.27 -27.32
C ASN A 91 20.67 -14.70 -26.85
N THR A 92 20.78 -13.38 -26.93
CA THR A 92 21.94 -12.63 -26.49
C THR A 92 21.51 -11.60 -25.46
N GLN A 93 22.43 -11.28 -24.54
CA GLN A 93 22.22 -10.24 -23.54
C GLN A 93 21.82 -8.90 -24.19
N ALA A 94 22.46 -8.53 -25.31
CA ALA A 94 22.19 -7.29 -26.02
C ALA A 94 20.74 -7.22 -26.56
N ASN A 95 20.28 -8.30 -27.20
CA ASN A 95 18.91 -8.36 -27.73
C ASN A 95 17.86 -8.31 -26.61
N LYS A 96 18.08 -9.04 -25.51
CA LYS A 96 17.22 -8.98 -24.32
C LYS A 96 17.17 -7.56 -23.76
N GLN A 97 18.32 -6.92 -23.55
CA GLN A 97 18.40 -5.57 -23.00
C GLN A 97 17.70 -4.53 -23.87
N GLU A 98 17.87 -4.62 -25.20
CA GLU A 98 17.22 -3.72 -26.14
C GLU A 98 15.70 -3.91 -26.15
N ALA A 99 15.22 -5.15 -26.26
CA ALA A 99 13.78 -5.44 -26.28
C ALA A 99 13.09 -5.00 -24.98
N ILE A 100 13.68 -5.32 -23.82
CA ILE A 100 13.20 -4.89 -22.50
C ILE A 100 13.13 -3.37 -22.43
N SER A 101 14.17 -2.67 -22.92
CA SER A 101 14.23 -1.21 -22.83
C SER A 101 13.19 -0.52 -23.71
N PHE A 102 12.97 -1.01 -24.92
CA PHE A 102 11.89 -0.49 -25.77
C PHE A 102 10.52 -0.78 -25.16
N ALA A 103 10.28 -1.96 -24.59
CA ALA A 103 9.02 -2.27 -23.92
C ALA A 103 8.75 -1.35 -22.72
N ALA A 104 9.72 -1.23 -21.81
CA ALA A 104 9.65 -0.38 -20.63
C ALA A 104 9.45 1.10 -21.00
N TYR A 105 10.22 1.61 -21.96
CA TYR A 105 10.11 2.99 -22.42
C TYR A 105 8.71 3.33 -22.95
N ARG A 106 8.14 2.47 -23.79
CA ARG A 106 6.81 2.70 -24.38
C ARG A 106 5.69 2.66 -23.34
N VAL A 107 5.74 1.72 -22.41
CA VAL A 107 4.78 1.65 -21.30
C VAL A 107 4.89 2.88 -20.38
N LEU A 108 6.11 3.22 -19.95
CA LEU A 108 6.31 4.31 -19.00
C LEU A 108 6.03 5.68 -19.58
N THR A 109 6.32 5.92 -20.86
CA THR A 109 5.97 7.20 -21.50
C THR A 109 4.46 7.41 -21.61
N GLU A 110 3.66 6.33 -21.69
CA GLU A 110 2.20 6.42 -21.65
C GLU A 110 1.67 6.62 -20.22
N LEU A 111 2.23 5.92 -19.23
CA LEU A 111 1.76 5.98 -17.84
C LEU A 111 2.26 7.22 -17.08
N LEU A 112 3.44 7.73 -17.44
CA LEU A 112 4.13 8.87 -16.85
C LEU A 112 4.48 9.92 -17.91
N PRO A 113 3.48 10.54 -18.57
CA PRO A 113 3.72 11.45 -19.69
C PRO A 113 4.62 12.64 -19.31
N THR A 114 4.55 13.13 -18.07
CA THR A 114 5.41 14.24 -17.60
C THR A 114 6.88 13.85 -17.46
N GLN A 115 7.18 12.55 -17.41
CA GLN A 115 8.53 12.00 -17.25
C GLN A 115 9.18 11.60 -18.59
N THR A 116 8.50 11.82 -19.72
CA THR A 116 8.98 11.43 -21.06
C THR A 116 10.40 11.92 -21.36
N ALA A 117 10.76 13.14 -20.96
CA ALA A 117 12.11 13.66 -21.17
C ALA A 117 13.18 12.87 -20.41
N ASN A 118 12.91 12.50 -19.15
CA ASN A 118 13.81 11.68 -18.33
C ASN A 118 13.93 10.26 -18.90
N LEU A 119 12.82 9.67 -19.32
CA LEU A 119 12.79 8.34 -19.95
C LEU A 119 13.51 8.32 -21.31
N THR A 120 13.39 9.40 -22.09
CA THR A 120 14.11 9.59 -23.36
C THR A 120 15.62 9.70 -23.12
N ALA A 121 16.03 10.47 -22.10
CA ALA A 121 17.43 10.57 -21.70
C ALA A 121 18.01 9.20 -21.31
N ARG A 122 17.24 8.37 -20.63
CA ARG A 122 17.62 6.98 -20.30
C ARG A 122 17.77 6.09 -21.53
N MET A 123 16.84 6.14 -22.50
CA MET A 123 17.01 5.43 -23.77
C MET A 123 18.33 5.83 -24.48
N ASN A 124 18.60 7.13 -24.53
CA ASN A 124 19.84 7.64 -25.13
C ASN A 124 21.09 7.19 -24.38
N SER A 125 21.08 7.13 -23.03
CA SER A 125 22.22 6.65 -22.25
C SER A 125 22.51 5.16 -22.45
N LEU A 126 21.50 4.38 -22.81
CA LEU A 126 21.64 2.97 -23.20
C LEU A 126 22.07 2.79 -24.66
N GLY A 127 22.21 3.89 -25.42
CA GLY A 127 22.58 3.86 -26.84
C GLY A 127 21.44 3.57 -27.81
N TYR A 128 20.19 3.56 -27.33
CA TYR A 128 19.01 3.27 -28.15
C TYR A 128 18.37 4.54 -28.70
N ASN A 129 17.84 4.47 -29.93
CA ASN A 129 17.08 5.57 -30.53
C ASN A 129 15.61 5.53 -30.07
N PRO A 130 15.15 6.45 -29.20
CA PRO A 130 13.78 6.46 -28.69
C PRO A 130 12.71 6.70 -29.79
N ASN A 131 13.11 7.24 -30.94
CA ASN A 131 12.24 7.43 -32.10
C ASN A 131 12.07 6.16 -32.95
N ASN A 132 12.76 5.07 -32.64
CA ASN A 132 12.54 3.80 -33.33
C ASN A 132 11.20 3.18 -32.89
N THR A 133 10.18 3.34 -33.72
CA THR A 133 8.83 2.80 -33.54
C THR A 133 8.56 1.59 -34.42
N SER A 134 9.60 0.96 -34.99
CA SER A 134 9.45 -0.25 -35.80
C SER A 134 8.71 -1.33 -35.01
N THR A 135 7.83 -2.07 -35.70
CA THR A 135 7.15 -3.26 -35.19
C THR A 135 7.64 -4.53 -35.89
N ASP A 136 8.82 -4.47 -36.52
CA ASP A 136 9.48 -5.65 -37.09
C ASP A 136 9.96 -6.57 -35.95
N THR A 137 9.21 -7.62 -35.68
CA THR A 137 9.46 -8.59 -34.62
C THR A 137 10.65 -9.51 -34.89
N THR A 138 11.40 -9.30 -35.99
CA THR A 138 12.73 -9.88 -36.19
C THR A 138 13.85 -9.07 -35.54
N THR A 139 13.54 -7.88 -35.02
CA THR A 139 14.49 -7.01 -34.32
C THR A 139 14.12 -6.86 -32.84
N ALA A 140 15.12 -6.64 -31.97
CA ALA A 140 14.88 -6.46 -30.54
C ALA A 140 14.01 -5.25 -30.22
N ALA A 141 14.29 -4.09 -30.83
CA ALA A 141 13.44 -2.92 -30.69
C ALA A 141 12.00 -3.17 -31.16
N GLY A 142 11.82 -3.90 -32.26
CA GLY A 142 10.50 -4.22 -32.79
C GLY A 142 9.70 -5.18 -31.92
N ILE A 143 10.34 -6.16 -31.29
CA ILE A 143 9.74 -6.99 -30.23
C ILE A 143 9.28 -6.12 -29.07
N GLY A 144 10.15 -5.28 -28.52
CA GLY A 144 9.82 -4.41 -27.38
C GLY A 144 8.64 -3.45 -27.67
N ASN A 145 8.65 -2.80 -28.84
CA ASN A 145 7.56 -1.94 -29.28
C ASN A 145 6.23 -2.70 -29.46
N THR A 146 6.27 -3.89 -30.08
CA THR A 146 5.08 -4.72 -30.33
C THR A 146 4.45 -5.21 -29.03
N ILE A 147 5.28 -5.59 -28.05
CA ILE A 147 4.85 -6.05 -26.74
C ILE A 147 4.21 -4.92 -25.94
N ALA A 148 4.86 -3.76 -25.88
CA ALA A 148 4.27 -2.62 -25.19
C ALA A 148 2.93 -2.20 -25.82
N ALA A 149 2.84 -2.16 -27.15
CA ALA A 149 1.59 -1.83 -27.83
C ALA A 149 0.49 -2.86 -27.51
N THR A 150 0.80 -4.15 -27.57
CA THR A 150 -0.15 -5.23 -27.30
C THR A 150 -0.62 -5.22 -25.84
N LEU A 151 0.31 -5.10 -24.89
CA LEU A 151 0.00 -5.06 -23.47
C LEU A 151 -0.82 -3.82 -23.09
N MET A 152 -0.44 -2.63 -23.57
CA MET A 152 -1.19 -1.41 -23.30
C MET A 152 -2.59 -1.45 -23.93
N ASN A 153 -2.74 -2.02 -25.13
CA ASN A 153 -4.06 -2.25 -25.72
C ASN A 153 -4.94 -3.14 -24.84
N ALA A 154 -4.39 -4.22 -24.28
CA ALA A 154 -5.12 -5.08 -23.35
C ALA A 154 -5.48 -4.33 -22.05
N ARG A 155 -4.58 -3.50 -21.53
CA ARG A 155 -4.73 -2.84 -20.22
C ARG A 155 -5.54 -1.54 -20.25
N ARG A 156 -5.70 -0.84 -21.37
CA ARG A 156 -6.50 0.41 -21.42
C ARG A 156 -7.97 0.24 -21.05
N ASN A 157 -8.52 -0.96 -21.22
CA ASN A 157 -9.92 -1.28 -20.92
C ASN A 157 -10.07 -2.21 -19.70
N ASP A 158 -9.05 -2.28 -18.84
CA ASP A 158 -9.04 -3.15 -17.67
C ASP A 158 -9.89 -2.62 -16.50
N GLY A 159 -10.74 -1.63 -16.71
CA GLY A 159 -11.53 -0.99 -15.66
C GLY A 159 -10.82 0.15 -14.91
N SER A 160 -9.51 0.37 -15.10
CA SER A 160 -8.77 1.44 -14.38
C SER A 160 -9.20 2.86 -14.76
N ASN A 161 -9.81 3.05 -15.93
CA ASN A 161 -10.17 4.35 -16.48
C ASN A 161 -8.95 5.27 -16.76
N GLN A 162 -7.80 4.68 -17.09
CA GLN A 162 -6.53 5.40 -17.35
C GLN A 162 -6.67 6.57 -18.34
N LEU A 163 -7.35 6.36 -19.47
CA LEU A 163 -7.44 7.38 -20.54
C LEU A 163 -8.24 8.62 -20.14
N ASN A 164 -9.07 8.52 -19.08
CA ASN A 164 -9.82 9.65 -18.52
C ASN A 164 -9.21 10.13 -17.20
N GLY A 165 -7.93 9.82 -16.94
CA GLY A 165 -7.23 10.28 -15.74
C GLY A 165 -7.63 9.55 -14.45
N TYR A 166 -8.08 8.30 -14.56
CA TYR A 166 -8.47 7.46 -13.42
C TYR A 166 -9.62 8.04 -12.58
N VAL A 167 -10.44 8.91 -13.16
CA VAL A 167 -11.61 9.48 -12.47
C VAL A 167 -12.61 8.39 -12.10
N ASP A 168 -13.36 8.61 -11.03
CA ASP A 168 -14.42 7.73 -10.55
C ASP A 168 -15.43 7.39 -11.66
N THR A 169 -15.68 6.10 -11.87
CA THR A 169 -16.64 5.57 -12.85
C THR A 169 -17.91 5.00 -12.23
N ILE A 170 -17.99 4.87 -10.90
CA ILE A 170 -19.12 4.27 -10.19
C ILE A 170 -19.98 5.31 -9.45
N GLY A 171 -19.56 6.58 -9.43
CA GLY A 171 -20.32 7.67 -8.80
C GLY A 171 -20.40 7.50 -7.29
N TYR A 172 -19.27 7.18 -6.66
CA TYR A 172 -19.19 6.90 -5.23
C TYR A 172 -19.71 8.09 -4.42
N SER A 173 -20.54 7.79 -3.43
CA SER A 173 -21.03 8.75 -2.46
C SER A 173 -21.17 8.09 -1.09
N THR A 174 -21.14 8.89 -0.03
CA THR A 174 -21.36 8.46 1.34
C THR A 174 -22.39 9.38 1.99
N PRO A 175 -23.27 8.84 2.87
CA PRO A 175 -24.23 9.67 3.60
C PRO A 175 -23.56 10.54 4.68
N ASN A 176 -22.32 10.23 5.05
CA ASN A 176 -21.61 10.96 6.08
C ASN A 176 -20.98 12.25 5.55
N THR A 177 -20.99 13.28 6.39
CA THR A 177 -20.21 14.51 6.24
C THR A 177 -19.43 14.80 7.53
N PRO A 178 -18.40 15.67 7.52
CA PRO A 178 -17.67 16.02 8.73
C PRO A 178 -18.53 16.55 9.89
N THR A 179 -19.65 17.21 9.55
CA THR A 179 -20.58 17.82 10.52
C THR A 179 -21.79 16.94 10.82
N GLN A 180 -22.07 15.93 9.99
CA GLN A 180 -23.22 15.04 10.16
C GLN A 180 -22.83 13.60 9.83
N VAL A 181 -22.55 12.81 10.87
CA VAL A 181 -22.32 11.36 10.77
C VAL A 181 -23.66 10.65 10.81
N VAL A 182 -24.09 10.05 9.70
CA VAL A 182 -25.33 9.28 9.59
C VAL A 182 -25.11 7.84 10.06
N ASN A 183 -23.97 7.25 9.71
CA ASN A 183 -23.59 5.91 10.14
C ASN A 183 -22.12 5.89 10.56
N ILE A 184 -21.86 5.57 11.84
CA ILE A 184 -20.52 5.56 12.43
C ILE A 184 -19.61 4.48 11.81
N GLU A 185 -20.20 3.46 11.19
CA GLU A 185 -19.46 2.40 10.52
C GLU A 185 -18.98 2.81 9.13
N LEU A 186 -19.55 3.85 8.50
CA LEU A 186 -19.23 4.25 7.12
C LEU A 186 -18.15 5.34 7.02
N TRP A 187 -17.37 5.32 5.94
CA TRP A 187 -16.35 6.31 5.67
C TRP A 187 -16.93 7.73 5.57
N THR A 188 -16.19 8.68 6.15
CA THR A 188 -16.53 10.11 6.16
C THR A 188 -15.42 10.88 5.45
N PRO A 189 -15.73 11.73 4.46
CA PRO A 189 -14.75 12.57 3.80
C PRO A 189 -14.37 13.71 4.74
N GLU A 190 -13.16 13.69 5.29
CA GLU A 190 -12.71 14.72 6.22
C GLU A 190 -12.32 16.02 5.52
N SER A 191 -12.33 17.14 6.26
CA SER A 191 -11.67 18.37 5.78
C SER A 191 -10.15 18.18 5.75
N VAL A 192 -9.48 18.87 4.82
CA VAL A 192 -8.01 18.88 4.69
C VAL A 192 -7.52 20.33 4.76
N PRO A 193 -6.86 20.76 5.85
CA PRO A 193 -6.66 20.04 7.12
C PRO A 193 -7.98 19.75 7.87
N ILE A 194 -7.94 18.84 8.85
CA ILE A 194 -9.11 18.50 9.67
C ILE A 194 -9.69 19.75 10.35
N ASP A 195 -11.02 19.80 10.49
CA ASP A 195 -11.76 20.91 11.10
C ASP A 195 -11.64 22.29 10.39
N SER A 196 -10.88 22.39 9.28
CA SER A 196 -10.69 23.65 8.55
C SER A 196 -11.94 24.14 7.80
N GLY A 197 -12.91 23.25 7.55
CA GLY A 197 -14.07 23.55 6.69
C GLY A 197 -13.70 23.91 5.25
N SER A 198 -12.46 23.62 4.82
CA SER A 198 -11.92 24.01 3.52
C SER A 198 -12.22 22.95 2.44
N ALA A 199 -11.21 22.19 1.98
CA ALA A 199 -11.40 21.15 0.99
C ALA A 199 -11.80 19.83 1.68
N LEU A 200 -12.81 19.14 1.14
CA LEU A 200 -13.14 17.78 1.58
C LEU A 200 -12.33 16.75 0.80
N GLN A 201 -12.04 15.63 1.46
CA GLN A 201 -11.50 14.46 0.81
C GLN A 201 -12.46 13.93 -0.26
N THR A 202 -11.90 13.54 -1.40
CA THR A 202 -12.58 12.76 -2.43
C THR A 202 -12.06 11.33 -2.38
N TYR A 203 -12.96 10.35 -2.45
CA TYR A 203 -12.56 8.94 -2.42
C TYR A 203 -11.61 8.62 -3.57
N LEU A 204 -10.41 8.13 -3.25
CA LEU A 204 -9.39 7.82 -4.24
C LEU A 204 -9.74 6.55 -5.02
N THR A 205 -9.97 6.70 -6.33
CA THR A 205 -10.24 5.62 -7.30
C THR A 205 -11.22 4.56 -6.78
N PRO A 206 -12.48 4.91 -6.48
CA PRO A 206 -13.41 3.99 -5.82
C PRO A 206 -13.73 2.76 -6.69
N HIS A 207 -13.63 2.86 -8.01
CA HIS A 207 -13.81 1.74 -8.93
C HIS A 207 -12.65 0.73 -8.93
N TRP A 208 -11.55 0.96 -8.20
CA TRP A 208 -10.33 0.17 -8.37
C TRP A 208 -10.48 -1.33 -8.08
N GLY A 209 -11.44 -1.70 -7.23
CA GLY A 209 -11.79 -3.10 -6.96
C GLY A 209 -12.34 -3.85 -8.18
N THR A 210 -12.69 -3.16 -9.28
CA THR A 210 -13.15 -3.78 -10.54
C THR A 210 -12.05 -3.85 -11.60
N VAL A 211 -10.82 -3.40 -11.29
CA VAL A 211 -9.71 -3.46 -12.26
C VAL A 211 -9.35 -4.92 -12.53
N GLN A 212 -9.08 -5.27 -13.78
CA GLN A 212 -8.69 -6.63 -14.15
C GLN A 212 -7.35 -6.99 -13.49
N SER A 213 -7.39 -7.93 -12.57
CA SER A 213 -6.21 -8.49 -11.91
C SER A 213 -5.38 -9.38 -12.85
N PHE A 214 -4.15 -9.66 -12.46
CA PHE A 214 -3.23 -10.55 -13.17
C PHE A 214 -3.50 -12.04 -12.86
N SER A 215 -3.76 -12.35 -11.59
CA SER A 215 -3.81 -13.73 -11.08
C SER A 215 -5.17 -14.14 -10.50
N LEU A 216 -5.97 -13.19 -10.01
CA LEU A 216 -7.19 -13.50 -9.28
C LEU A 216 -8.29 -13.93 -10.25
N THR A 217 -9.04 -14.96 -9.88
CA THR A 217 -10.21 -15.39 -10.68
C THR A 217 -11.41 -14.48 -10.47
N ASP A 218 -11.48 -13.87 -9.28
CA ASP A 218 -12.45 -12.87 -8.87
C ASP A 218 -11.72 -11.90 -7.92
N ASN A 219 -11.93 -10.60 -8.05
CA ASN A 219 -11.23 -9.63 -7.20
C ASN A 219 -11.63 -9.73 -5.71
N ALA A 220 -12.77 -10.35 -5.41
CA ALA A 220 -13.24 -10.66 -4.06
C ALA A 220 -12.77 -12.04 -3.55
N GLN A 221 -11.95 -12.77 -4.31
CA GLN A 221 -11.47 -14.11 -3.96
C GLN A 221 -10.87 -14.20 -2.55
N TYR A 222 -10.21 -13.13 -2.10
CA TYR A 222 -9.60 -13.04 -0.77
C TYR A 222 -10.22 -11.95 0.10
N ARG A 223 -11.46 -11.53 -0.19
CA ARG A 223 -12.18 -10.59 0.67
C ARG A 223 -12.23 -11.14 2.10
N PRO A 224 -11.77 -10.39 3.11
CA PRO A 224 -11.77 -10.85 4.50
C PRO A 224 -13.19 -10.98 5.06
N PRO A 225 -13.36 -11.49 6.29
CA PRO A 225 -14.63 -11.41 7.00
C PRO A 225 -15.15 -9.98 7.14
N GLU A 226 -16.43 -9.85 7.45
CA GLU A 226 -17.06 -8.55 7.68
C GLU A 226 -16.41 -7.81 8.86
N ILE A 227 -16.37 -6.47 8.74
CA ILE A 227 -15.89 -5.58 9.79
C ILE A 227 -16.63 -5.77 11.11
N ILE A 228 -15.97 -5.35 12.19
CA ILE A 228 -16.59 -5.23 13.51
C ILE A 228 -17.69 -4.16 13.42
N ARG A 229 -18.94 -4.55 13.68
CA ARG A 229 -20.10 -3.66 13.70
C ARG A 229 -20.25 -2.92 15.03
N PHE A 230 -20.82 -1.72 14.99
CA PHE A 230 -21.14 -0.89 16.15
C PHE A 230 -22.25 -1.50 17.01
N LEU A 231 -23.31 -2.02 16.39
CA LEU A 231 -24.39 -2.71 17.10
C LEU A 231 -24.19 -4.23 17.05
N SER A 232 -24.51 -4.90 18.16
CA SER A 232 -24.40 -6.37 18.27
C SER A 232 -25.52 -7.10 17.51
N ASP A 233 -26.73 -6.52 17.49
CA ASP A 233 -27.87 -7.03 16.72
C ASP A 233 -27.91 -6.39 15.33
N ARG A 234 -27.96 -7.24 14.30
CA ARG A 234 -27.99 -6.80 12.89
C ARG A 234 -29.29 -6.12 12.49
N ASN A 235 -30.37 -6.40 13.21
CA ASN A 235 -31.70 -5.86 12.95
C ASN A 235 -31.97 -4.58 13.75
N ALA A 236 -31.05 -4.17 14.62
CA ALA A 236 -31.11 -2.89 15.31
C ALA A 236 -30.52 -1.76 14.44
N SER A 237 -30.91 -0.53 14.73
CA SER A 237 -30.38 0.68 14.08
C SER A 237 -30.04 1.76 15.12
N ALA A 238 -29.07 2.61 14.79
CA ALA A 238 -28.70 3.75 15.62
C ALA A 238 -29.03 5.06 14.89
N ASP A 239 -29.71 5.97 15.58
CA ASP A 239 -29.80 7.38 15.18
C ASP A 239 -28.78 8.15 16.02
N LEU A 240 -27.64 8.44 15.40
CA LEU A 240 -26.54 9.12 16.09
C LEU A 240 -26.91 10.54 16.49
N GLN A 241 -27.83 11.20 15.77
CA GLN A 241 -28.14 12.60 16.03
C GLN A 241 -29.18 12.73 17.14
N ALA A 242 -30.16 11.83 17.16
CA ALA A 242 -31.05 11.66 18.31
C ALA A 242 -30.32 11.04 19.52
N GLY A 243 -29.19 10.37 19.31
CA GLY A 243 -28.47 9.65 20.35
C GLY A 243 -29.26 8.43 20.84
N THR A 244 -29.90 7.67 19.94
CA THR A 244 -30.76 6.54 20.28
C THR A 244 -30.44 5.28 19.46
N ILE A 245 -30.82 4.12 20.01
CA ILE A 245 -30.82 2.81 19.33
C ILE A 245 -32.27 2.34 19.26
N THR A 246 -32.69 1.89 18.09
CA THR A 246 -33.94 1.14 17.89
C THR A 246 -33.60 -0.33 17.78
N ARG A 247 -34.06 -1.15 18.73
CA ARG A 247 -33.87 -2.60 18.75
C ARG A 247 -34.76 -3.27 17.70
N ALA A 248 -34.49 -4.55 17.41
CA ALA A 248 -35.27 -5.34 16.45
C ALA A 248 -36.77 -5.45 16.79
N ASP A 249 -37.14 -5.33 18.07
CA ASP A 249 -38.53 -5.32 18.53
C ASP A 249 -39.21 -3.93 18.44
N GLY A 250 -38.51 -2.92 17.94
CA GLY A 250 -38.97 -1.54 17.84
C GLY A 250 -38.75 -0.69 19.10
N THR A 251 -38.20 -1.24 20.17
CA THR A 251 -37.90 -0.49 21.40
C THR A 251 -36.79 0.53 21.12
N VAL A 252 -37.02 1.79 21.51
CA VAL A 252 -36.03 2.87 21.39
C VAL A 252 -35.39 3.16 22.74
N VAL A 253 -34.07 3.11 22.82
CA VAL A 253 -33.29 3.39 24.03
C VAL A 253 -32.21 4.45 23.75
N PRO A 254 -31.88 5.33 24.72
CA PRO A 254 -30.80 6.30 24.55
C PRO A 254 -29.43 5.61 24.54
N ILE A 255 -28.56 6.02 23.62
CA ILE A 255 -27.16 5.60 23.57
C ILE A 255 -26.48 6.03 24.88
N SER A 256 -25.83 5.07 25.54
CA SER A 256 -25.04 5.31 26.74
C SER A 256 -24.02 4.19 26.95
N ALA A 257 -23.02 4.43 27.79
CA ALA A 257 -22.02 3.44 28.17
C ALA A 257 -22.64 2.16 28.78
N ALA A 258 -23.81 2.26 29.41
CA ALA A 258 -24.52 1.11 29.96
C ALA A 258 -25.03 0.12 28.89
N LEU A 259 -25.10 0.54 27.62
CA LEU A 259 -25.50 -0.33 26.50
C LEU A 259 -24.32 -1.07 25.87
N VAL A 260 -23.08 -0.79 26.27
CA VAL A 260 -21.90 -1.52 25.79
C VAL A 260 -21.92 -2.95 26.35
N GLY A 261 -21.87 -3.94 25.46
CA GLY A 261 -22.06 -5.35 25.80
C GLY A 261 -23.53 -5.80 25.89
N VAL A 262 -24.47 -4.87 25.70
CA VAL A 262 -25.92 -5.17 25.64
C VAL A 262 -26.42 -4.98 24.21
N ASP A 263 -26.43 -3.74 23.73
CA ASP A 263 -26.84 -3.37 22.37
C ASP A 263 -25.62 -2.97 21.52
N ILE A 264 -24.64 -2.28 22.12
CA ILE A 264 -23.42 -1.80 21.47
C ILE A 264 -22.34 -2.88 21.59
N ASN A 265 -21.70 -3.20 20.47
CA ASN A 265 -20.65 -4.19 20.41
C ASN A 265 -19.38 -3.70 21.13
N PRO A 266 -18.93 -4.37 22.20
CA PRO A 266 -17.75 -3.94 22.95
C PRO A 266 -16.47 -3.97 22.10
N ALA A 267 -16.38 -4.85 21.09
CA ALA A 267 -15.21 -4.91 20.21
C ALA A 267 -15.06 -3.64 19.35
N PHE A 268 -16.18 -3.00 18.97
CA PHE A 268 -16.16 -1.75 18.20
C PHE A 268 -15.63 -0.58 19.04
N ILE A 269 -15.93 -0.57 20.33
CA ILE A 269 -15.38 0.40 21.27
C ILE A 269 -13.90 0.12 21.50
N GLN A 270 -13.54 -1.14 21.74
CA GLN A 270 -12.18 -1.54 22.06
C GLN A 270 -11.19 -1.19 20.94
N GLN A 271 -11.52 -1.42 19.66
CA GLN A 271 -10.62 -1.06 18.56
C GLN A 271 -10.30 0.45 18.51
N ALA A 272 -11.24 1.31 18.92
CA ALA A 272 -11.01 2.75 19.00
C ALA A 272 -10.15 3.12 20.22
N VAL A 273 -10.41 2.48 21.36
CA VAL A 273 -9.59 2.64 22.58
C VAL A 273 -8.14 2.24 22.33
N ASP A 274 -7.89 1.13 21.62
CA ASP A 274 -6.53 0.66 21.29
C ASP A 274 -5.75 1.70 20.46
N VAL A 275 -6.42 2.40 19.54
CA VAL A 275 -5.79 3.47 18.74
C VAL A 275 -5.47 4.70 19.60
N VAL A 276 -6.38 5.06 20.51
CA VAL A 276 -6.12 6.13 21.50
C VAL A 276 -4.94 5.77 22.40
N GLU A 277 -4.83 4.51 22.82
CA GLU A 277 -3.71 4.02 23.63
C GLU A 277 -2.37 4.12 22.90
N PHE A 278 -2.31 3.76 21.61
CA PHE A 278 -1.09 4.01 20.82
C PHE A 278 -0.76 5.50 20.78
N SER A 279 -1.74 6.35 20.42
CA SER A 279 -1.54 7.79 20.32
C SER A 279 -0.99 8.39 21.63
N ALA A 280 -1.48 7.94 22.78
CA ALA A 280 -1.04 8.42 24.09
C ALA A 280 0.37 7.95 24.49
N ASN A 281 0.91 6.90 23.86
CA ASN A 281 2.14 6.24 24.29
C ASN A 281 3.21 6.14 23.19
N LEU A 282 3.07 6.92 22.11
CA LEU A 282 4.02 6.93 21.00
C LEU A 282 5.44 7.23 21.47
N THR A 283 6.35 6.27 21.27
CA THR A 283 7.79 6.46 21.41
C THR A 283 8.40 7.07 20.15
N ASP A 284 9.61 7.61 20.25
CA ASP A 284 10.35 8.12 19.08
C ASP A 284 10.51 7.05 17.99
N GLU A 285 10.77 5.80 18.38
CA GLU A 285 10.85 4.68 17.44
C GLU A 285 9.51 4.41 16.76
N GLN A 286 8.40 4.35 17.50
CA GLN A 286 7.07 4.11 16.91
C GLN A 286 6.62 5.26 15.98
N LYS A 287 6.98 6.49 16.32
CA LYS A 287 6.79 7.67 15.47
C LYS A 287 7.56 7.53 14.15
N LEU A 288 8.84 7.14 14.23
CA LEU A 288 9.66 6.94 13.03
C LEU A 288 9.20 5.74 12.21
N ILE A 289 8.70 4.68 12.83
CA ILE A 289 8.04 3.57 12.13
C ILE A 289 6.81 4.08 11.36
N ALA A 290 5.94 4.86 12.00
CA ALA A 290 4.75 5.43 11.35
C ALA A 290 5.10 6.36 10.18
N GLU A 291 6.18 7.13 10.31
CA GLU A 291 6.69 8.05 9.29
C GLU A 291 7.38 7.32 8.13
N PHE A 292 8.29 6.39 8.43
CA PHE A 292 9.05 5.65 7.42
C PHE A 292 8.11 4.90 6.48
N TRP A 293 7.13 4.20 7.02
CA TRP A 293 6.15 3.44 6.25
C TRP A 293 4.97 4.28 5.75
N GLU A 294 5.02 5.62 5.88
CA GLU A 294 3.93 6.46 5.41
C GLU A 294 3.77 6.41 3.90
N ASP A 295 4.89 6.52 3.18
CA ASP A 295 5.00 6.47 1.73
C ASP A 295 3.94 7.30 0.99
N GLY A 296 3.80 8.57 1.37
CA GLY A 296 2.90 9.53 0.75
C GLY A 296 3.42 10.14 -0.57
N PRO A 297 2.76 11.18 -1.10
CA PRO A 297 3.21 11.88 -2.31
C PRO A 297 4.68 12.35 -2.22
N GLY A 298 5.45 12.14 -3.29
CA GLY A 298 6.90 12.41 -3.32
C GLY A 298 7.77 11.19 -2.96
N THR A 299 7.14 10.08 -2.55
CA THR A 299 7.73 8.75 -2.40
C THR A 299 7.30 7.85 -3.58
N PRO A 300 7.75 6.58 -3.67
CA PRO A 300 7.32 5.68 -4.72
C PRO A 300 5.96 5.02 -4.37
N PHE A 301 5.31 5.47 -3.27
CA PHE A 301 4.18 4.84 -2.57
C PHE A 301 4.53 3.45 -2.00
N PRO A 302 3.72 2.89 -1.09
CA PRO A 302 3.98 1.57 -0.52
C PRO A 302 4.30 0.48 -1.56
N PRO A 303 3.55 0.32 -2.67
CA PRO A 303 3.91 -0.68 -3.69
C PRO A 303 5.31 -0.45 -4.27
N GLY A 304 5.76 0.79 -4.41
CA GLY A 304 7.07 1.11 -4.97
C GLY A 304 8.23 0.88 -4.01
N THR A 305 8.02 1.05 -2.70
CA THR A 305 9.03 0.70 -1.68
C THR A 305 9.38 -0.78 -1.76
N TRP A 306 8.39 -1.65 -2.00
CA TRP A 306 8.64 -3.08 -2.24
C TRP A 306 9.38 -3.35 -3.56
N MET A 307 9.14 -2.54 -4.60
CA MET A 307 9.95 -2.61 -5.81
C MET A 307 11.42 -2.21 -5.56
N GLU A 308 11.66 -1.19 -4.74
CA GLU A 308 13.01 -0.76 -4.34
C GLU A 308 13.72 -1.84 -3.51
N PHE A 309 13.02 -2.50 -2.57
CA PHE A 309 13.57 -3.69 -1.90
C PHE A 309 13.91 -4.80 -2.89
N GLY A 310 13.11 -5.02 -3.94
CA GLY A 310 13.48 -5.93 -5.02
C GLY A 310 14.80 -5.55 -5.73
N GLN A 311 15.08 -4.25 -5.89
CA GLN A 311 16.38 -3.79 -6.42
C GLN A 311 17.52 -4.05 -5.43
N ASP A 312 17.29 -3.86 -4.13
CA ASP A 312 18.27 -4.18 -3.08
C ASP A 312 18.58 -5.69 -3.07
N ILE A 313 17.56 -6.54 -3.23
CA ILE A 313 17.73 -8.00 -3.30
C ILE A 313 18.49 -8.40 -4.56
N SER A 314 18.16 -7.81 -5.71
CA SER A 314 18.92 -8.01 -6.96
C SER A 314 20.42 -7.74 -6.76
N GLN A 315 20.76 -6.63 -6.11
CA GLN A 315 22.15 -6.26 -5.81
C GLN A 315 22.79 -7.21 -4.78
N ARG A 316 22.09 -7.49 -3.68
CA ARG A 316 22.59 -8.35 -2.59
C ARG A 316 22.92 -9.76 -3.10
N ASP A 317 22.04 -10.32 -3.92
CA ASP A 317 22.10 -11.71 -4.35
C ASP A 317 22.81 -11.88 -5.72
N ASN A 318 23.29 -10.77 -6.32
CA ASN A 318 23.99 -10.74 -7.60
C ASN A 318 23.15 -11.32 -8.76
N ASN A 319 21.86 -10.97 -8.80
CA ASN A 319 20.94 -11.45 -9.81
C ASN A 319 21.43 -11.10 -11.23
N THR A 320 21.19 -12.03 -12.15
CA THR A 320 21.30 -11.84 -13.59
C THR A 320 20.09 -11.06 -14.13
N LEU A 321 20.18 -10.61 -15.39
CA LEU A 321 19.03 -10.00 -16.07
C LEU A 321 17.82 -10.94 -16.13
N ASP A 322 18.07 -12.23 -16.37
CA ASP A 322 17.03 -13.23 -16.53
C ASP A 322 16.27 -13.47 -15.20
N GLU A 323 16.98 -13.42 -14.08
CA GLU A 323 16.41 -13.50 -12.73
C GLU A 323 15.63 -12.22 -12.38
N ASP A 324 16.21 -11.04 -12.62
CA ASP A 324 15.56 -9.77 -12.28
C ASP A 324 14.26 -9.53 -13.05
N VAL A 325 14.22 -9.92 -14.33
CA VAL A 325 12.99 -9.81 -15.11
C VAL A 325 11.87 -10.67 -14.51
N GLN A 326 12.18 -11.89 -14.05
CA GLN A 326 11.21 -12.76 -13.38
C GLN A 326 10.82 -12.22 -12.00
N LEU A 327 11.78 -11.69 -11.23
CA LEU A 327 11.54 -11.05 -9.94
C LEU A 327 10.55 -9.89 -10.08
N PHE A 328 10.85 -8.92 -10.95
CA PHE A 328 10.02 -7.72 -11.08
C PHE A 328 8.69 -7.98 -11.79
N PHE A 329 8.60 -9.05 -12.59
CA PHE A 329 7.33 -9.54 -13.12
C PHE A 329 6.40 -10.03 -12.01
N ALA A 330 6.89 -10.91 -11.13
CA ALA A 330 6.10 -11.43 -10.02
C ALA A 330 5.80 -10.31 -9.00
N LEU A 331 6.81 -9.51 -8.63
CA LEU A 331 6.70 -8.49 -7.60
C LEU A 331 5.76 -7.35 -8.01
N GLY A 332 5.90 -6.84 -9.24
CA GLY A 332 5.04 -5.79 -9.78
C GLY A 332 3.58 -6.24 -9.86
N ASN A 333 3.32 -7.46 -10.31
CA ASN A 333 1.94 -7.98 -10.36
C ASN A 333 1.38 -8.28 -8.97
N ALA A 334 2.20 -8.64 -7.99
CA ALA A 334 1.76 -8.89 -6.62
C ALA A 334 1.28 -7.62 -5.94
N VAL A 335 2.04 -6.53 -6.06
CA VAL A 335 1.60 -5.25 -5.51
C VAL A 335 0.39 -4.70 -6.28
N MET A 336 0.29 -4.93 -7.59
CA MET A 336 -0.90 -4.55 -8.37
C MET A 336 -2.16 -5.29 -7.89
N ASP A 337 -2.14 -6.62 -7.86
CA ASP A 337 -3.30 -7.43 -7.46
C ASP A 337 -3.67 -7.19 -5.99
N ALA A 338 -2.69 -6.92 -5.12
CA ALA A 338 -2.94 -6.58 -3.72
C ALA A 338 -3.72 -5.27 -3.59
N GLY A 339 -3.38 -4.27 -4.43
CA GLY A 339 -4.12 -3.02 -4.51
C GLY A 339 -5.56 -3.22 -4.98
N ILE A 340 -5.77 -4.06 -6.00
CA ILE A 340 -7.09 -4.39 -6.55
C ILE A 340 -7.95 -5.07 -5.49
N ALA A 341 -7.48 -6.16 -4.88
CA ALA A 341 -8.20 -6.91 -3.86
C ALA A 341 -8.47 -6.07 -2.60
N THR A 342 -7.55 -5.18 -2.22
CA THR A 342 -7.76 -4.26 -1.11
C THR A 342 -8.86 -3.26 -1.43
N TRP A 343 -8.85 -2.63 -2.60
CA TRP A 343 -9.88 -1.65 -2.96
C TRP A 343 -11.26 -2.30 -3.17
N GLU A 344 -11.28 -3.56 -3.60
CA GLU A 344 -12.48 -4.39 -3.60
C GLU A 344 -13.08 -4.47 -2.18
N ALA A 345 -12.30 -4.92 -1.19
CA ALA A 345 -12.76 -5.01 0.20
C ALA A 345 -13.16 -3.63 0.77
N LYS A 346 -12.36 -2.59 0.50
CA LYS A 346 -12.62 -1.21 0.95
C LYS A 346 -13.97 -0.68 0.47
N LEU A 347 -14.36 -0.95 -0.77
CA LEU A 347 -15.66 -0.51 -1.27
C LEU A 347 -16.80 -1.38 -0.77
N SER A 348 -16.57 -2.69 -0.65
CA SER A 348 -17.57 -3.65 -0.15
C SER A 348 -18.02 -3.34 1.28
N TYR A 349 -17.09 -2.93 2.16
CA TYR A 349 -17.41 -2.58 3.55
C TYR A 349 -17.56 -1.09 3.81
N ASN A 350 -16.91 -0.26 3.00
CA ASN A 350 -16.90 1.20 3.09
C ASN A 350 -16.66 1.74 4.52
N SER A 351 -15.81 1.07 5.28
CA SER A 351 -15.66 1.28 6.71
C SER A 351 -15.03 2.64 7.10
N ALA A 352 -15.45 3.17 8.24
CA ALA A 352 -14.96 4.42 8.83
C ALA A 352 -13.50 4.36 9.30
N ARG A 353 -12.82 5.51 9.25
CA ARG A 353 -11.45 5.69 9.76
C ARG A 353 -11.44 5.94 11.27
N PRO A 354 -10.35 5.58 11.99
CA PRO A 354 -10.27 5.77 13.44
C PRO A 354 -10.53 7.21 13.90
N VAL A 355 -9.99 8.20 13.18
CA VAL A 355 -10.20 9.62 13.53
C VAL A 355 -11.68 9.97 13.67
N ARG A 356 -12.53 9.48 12.77
CA ARG A 356 -13.96 9.76 12.80
C ARG A 356 -14.66 8.93 13.88
N VAL A 357 -14.35 7.64 13.98
CA VAL A 357 -14.94 6.75 14.98
C VAL A 357 -14.65 7.24 16.40
N ILE A 358 -13.39 7.56 16.71
CA ILE A 358 -12.98 8.06 18.04
C ILE A 358 -13.71 9.34 18.39
N ARG A 359 -13.76 10.31 17.47
CA ARG A 359 -14.45 11.58 17.69
C ARG A 359 -15.94 11.39 17.97
N GLU A 360 -16.59 10.49 17.22
CA GLU A 360 -18.02 10.21 17.36
C GLU A 360 -18.34 9.44 18.64
N LEU A 361 -17.53 8.43 19.00
CA LEU A 361 -17.67 7.72 20.27
C LEU A 361 -17.45 8.66 21.47
N GLY A 362 -16.52 9.61 21.35
CA GLY A 362 -16.30 10.66 22.34
C GLY A 362 -17.52 11.58 22.51
N ARG A 363 -18.13 11.99 21.39
CA ARG A 363 -19.36 12.80 21.38
C ARG A 363 -20.54 12.08 22.07
N LEU A 364 -20.63 10.76 21.88
CA LEU A 364 -21.67 9.90 22.47
C LEU A 364 -21.37 9.48 23.92
N GLY A 365 -20.22 9.87 24.48
CA GLY A 365 -19.82 9.47 25.83
C GLY A 365 -19.51 7.97 25.98
N LEU A 366 -19.09 7.32 24.89
CA LEU A 366 -18.77 5.89 24.84
C LEU A 366 -17.28 5.59 25.04
N ILE A 367 -16.42 6.60 24.92
CA ILE A 367 -14.99 6.53 25.24
C ILE A 367 -14.54 7.78 26.01
N GLY A 368 -13.43 7.67 26.73
CA GLY A 368 -12.86 8.76 27.51
C GLY A 368 -13.49 8.88 28.89
N THR A 369 -13.07 9.91 29.63
CA THR A 369 -13.58 10.25 30.97
C THR A 369 -14.38 11.55 30.89
N ASP A 370 -15.57 11.59 31.49
CA ASP A 370 -16.35 12.83 31.60
C ASP A 370 -15.63 13.84 32.50
N ARG A 371 -15.43 15.05 31.99
CA ARG A 371 -14.85 16.18 32.73
C ARG A 371 -15.83 16.78 33.76
N GLY A 372 -17.10 16.39 33.72
CA GLY A 372 -18.18 16.89 34.57
C GLY A 372 -19.03 17.99 33.91
N ASP A 373 -18.75 18.31 32.64
CA ASP A 373 -19.50 19.25 31.80
C ASP A 373 -20.10 18.56 30.56
N GLY A 374 -20.07 17.23 30.51
CA GLY A 374 -20.55 16.43 29.38
C GLY A 374 -19.53 16.27 28.25
N VAL A 375 -18.31 16.82 28.41
CA VAL A 375 -17.20 16.59 27.48
C VAL A 375 -16.36 15.40 27.95
N PHE A 376 -16.24 14.40 27.08
CA PHE A 376 -15.40 13.24 27.32
C PHE A 376 -13.98 13.50 26.81
N VAL A 377 -13.00 13.35 27.69
CA VAL A 377 -11.59 13.58 27.39
C VAL A 377 -10.78 12.29 27.33
N ILE A 378 -9.74 12.29 26.51
CA ILE A 378 -8.76 11.21 26.33
C ILE A 378 -7.35 11.77 26.42
N ASN A 379 -6.39 10.93 26.78
CA ASN A 379 -4.98 11.23 26.56
C ASN A 379 -4.59 10.77 25.15
N ALA A 380 -3.92 11.62 24.38
CA ALA A 380 -3.50 11.34 23.03
C ALA A 380 -2.32 12.25 22.64
N TRP A 381 -1.67 11.95 21.50
CA TRP A 381 -0.71 12.85 20.90
C TRP A 381 -1.36 14.19 20.55
N GLY A 382 -0.78 15.29 21.04
CA GLY A 382 -1.35 16.62 20.93
C GLY A 382 -1.08 17.33 19.60
N GLY A 383 -0.20 16.79 18.77
CA GLY A 383 0.38 17.48 17.62
C GLY A 383 1.89 17.67 17.76
N PRO A 384 2.56 18.19 16.71
CA PRO A 384 4.01 18.25 16.66
C PRO A 384 4.63 18.96 17.87
N GLY A 385 5.47 18.23 18.60
CA GLY A 385 6.21 18.76 19.76
C GLY A 385 5.41 18.93 21.05
N LEU A 386 4.11 18.57 21.06
CA LEU A 386 3.28 18.67 22.27
C LEU A 386 3.32 17.39 23.11
N GLY A 387 3.77 16.27 22.55
CA GLY A 387 3.76 14.98 23.21
C GLY A 387 2.33 14.54 23.56
N THR A 388 2.18 13.80 24.67
CA THR A 388 0.88 13.34 25.14
C THR A 388 0.19 14.39 25.99
N ILE A 389 -1.04 14.76 25.62
CA ILE A 389 -1.87 15.72 26.35
C ILE A 389 -3.29 15.19 26.52
N THR A 390 -4.03 15.75 27.47
CA THR A 390 -5.47 15.49 27.62
C THR A 390 -6.26 16.40 26.69
N ILE A 391 -7.05 15.83 25.80
CA ILE A 391 -7.90 16.55 24.83
C ILE A 391 -9.33 16.02 24.85
N PRO A 392 -10.33 16.81 24.44
CA PRO A 392 -11.64 16.27 24.08
C PRO A 392 -11.48 15.16 23.05
N ALA A 393 -12.16 14.02 23.23
CA ALA A 393 -12.11 12.93 22.25
C ALA A 393 -12.60 13.36 20.85
N THR A 394 -13.51 14.35 20.80
CA THR A 394 -13.98 15.01 19.58
C THR A 394 -12.90 15.81 18.84
N GLN A 395 -11.74 16.02 19.46
CA GLN A 395 -10.58 16.71 18.88
C GLN A 395 -9.42 15.76 18.60
N PHE A 396 -9.61 14.43 18.67
CA PHE A 396 -8.55 13.47 18.37
C PHE A 396 -7.89 13.75 17.00
N LEU A 397 -6.56 13.68 16.98
CA LEU A 397 -5.70 13.85 15.81
C LEU A 397 -4.86 12.60 15.61
N THR A 398 -4.62 12.26 14.35
CA THR A 398 -3.75 11.16 13.94
C THR A 398 -2.30 11.64 13.87
N TYR A 399 -1.35 10.73 14.05
CA TYR A 399 0.08 11.06 13.89
C TYR A 399 0.51 11.09 12.41
N GLN A 400 -0.23 10.38 11.55
CA GLN A 400 -0.04 10.34 10.10
C GLN A 400 0.07 11.76 9.49
N ASN A 401 1.20 12.07 8.84
CA ASN A 401 1.57 13.37 8.25
C ASN A 401 0.74 14.56 8.77
N PRO A 402 1.17 15.21 9.86
CA PRO A 402 0.34 16.23 10.53
C PRO A 402 0.15 17.52 9.73
N PHE A 403 0.87 17.68 8.63
CA PHE A 403 0.70 18.80 7.70
C PHE A 403 -0.19 18.46 6.51
N GLY A 404 -0.66 17.20 6.43
CA GLY A 404 -1.46 16.65 5.34
C GLY A 404 -2.91 16.35 5.75
N PRO A 405 -3.58 15.45 5.02
CA PRO A 405 -4.92 14.99 5.39
C PRO A 405 -4.88 14.16 6.70
N PRO A 406 -5.92 14.24 7.56
CA PRO A 406 -5.95 13.51 8.83
C PRO A 406 -5.99 11.98 8.68
N SER A 407 -6.36 11.49 7.50
CA SER A 407 -6.25 10.08 7.13
C SER A 407 -6.24 9.98 5.60
N PRO A 408 -5.75 8.89 5.00
CA PRO A 408 -5.86 8.73 3.55
C PRO A 408 -7.33 8.76 3.07
N PRO A 409 -7.61 9.34 1.88
CA PRO A 409 -8.97 9.66 1.43
C PRO A 409 -9.69 8.46 0.80
N PHE A 410 -9.86 7.39 1.59
CA PHE A 410 -10.54 6.15 1.23
C PHE A 410 -10.86 5.36 2.50
N ALA A 411 -11.79 4.40 2.40
CA ALA A 411 -12.26 3.57 3.50
C ALA A 411 -11.12 2.85 4.23
N GLU A 412 -11.36 2.47 5.49
CA GLU A 412 -10.35 1.87 6.37
C GLU A 412 -10.02 0.41 5.99
N TYR A 413 -11.01 -0.45 5.84
CA TYR A 413 -10.83 -1.90 5.85
C TYR A 413 -10.71 -2.52 4.45
N THR A 414 -9.63 -3.23 4.10
CA THR A 414 -8.41 -3.46 4.87
C THR A 414 -7.32 -2.44 4.59
N SER A 415 -6.24 -2.44 5.38
CA SER A 415 -5.06 -1.60 5.17
C SER A 415 -4.35 -1.96 3.86
N GLY A 416 -4.20 -0.97 2.97
CA GLY A 416 -3.44 -1.12 1.72
C GLY A 416 -1.96 -1.33 1.98
N HIS A 417 -1.36 -0.56 2.88
CA HIS A 417 0.03 -0.76 3.31
C HIS A 417 0.29 -2.20 3.76
N SER A 418 -0.60 -2.75 4.59
CA SER A 418 -0.50 -4.13 5.07
C SER A 418 -0.59 -5.14 3.92
N ALA A 419 -1.48 -4.93 2.96
CA ALA A 419 -1.66 -5.82 1.81
C ALA A 419 -0.51 -5.75 0.80
N PHE A 420 -0.11 -4.54 0.37
CA PHE A 420 1.04 -4.36 -0.53
C PHE A 420 2.30 -4.98 0.06
N SER A 421 2.53 -4.76 1.37
CA SER A 421 3.74 -5.21 2.03
C SER A 421 3.80 -6.71 2.21
N ALA A 422 2.69 -7.31 2.65
CA ALA A 422 2.59 -8.75 2.76
C ALA A 422 2.69 -9.47 1.41
N ALA A 423 2.16 -8.87 0.32
CA ALA A 423 2.28 -9.42 -1.03
C ALA A 423 3.73 -9.32 -1.54
N GLY A 424 4.38 -8.16 -1.35
CA GLY A 424 5.78 -7.96 -1.73
C GLY A 424 6.74 -8.88 -0.99
N ALA A 425 6.60 -8.99 0.33
CA ALA A 425 7.38 -9.89 1.17
C ALA A 425 7.22 -11.35 0.74
N GLU A 426 5.99 -11.78 0.44
CA GLU A 426 5.73 -13.15 0.01
C GLU A 426 6.41 -13.47 -1.33
N ILE A 427 6.40 -12.54 -2.30
CA ILE A 427 7.13 -12.74 -3.56
C ILE A 427 8.64 -12.80 -3.31
N LEU A 428 9.21 -11.87 -2.53
CA LEU A 428 10.65 -11.88 -2.25
C LEU A 428 11.08 -13.17 -1.53
N ARG A 429 10.24 -13.65 -0.60
CA ARG A 429 10.46 -14.91 0.10
C ARG A 429 10.41 -16.12 -0.83
N LEU A 430 9.41 -16.19 -1.71
CA LEU A 430 9.26 -17.28 -2.67
C LEU A 430 10.35 -17.27 -3.74
N PHE A 431 10.74 -16.08 -4.22
CA PHE A 431 11.76 -15.90 -5.24
C PHE A 431 13.16 -16.29 -4.74
N THR A 432 13.54 -15.79 -3.56
CA THR A 432 14.87 -16.09 -2.98
C THR A 432 14.92 -17.47 -2.30
N GLY A 433 13.77 -18.10 -2.08
CA GLY A 433 13.64 -19.33 -1.27
C GLY A 433 13.93 -19.13 0.22
N SER A 434 14.00 -17.88 0.69
CA SER A 434 14.38 -17.51 2.06
C SER A 434 13.61 -16.28 2.52
N ASP A 435 13.31 -16.17 3.82
CA ASP A 435 12.69 -14.96 4.36
C ASP A 435 13.72 -13.88 4.73
N VAL A 436 15.03 -14.16 4.57
CA VAL A 436 16.10 -13.23 4.98
C VAL A 436 16.09 -11.96 4.15
N PHE A 437 16.07 -10.81 4.84
CA PHE A 437 16.19 -9.47 4.25
C PHE A 437 17.49 -8.78 4.66
N GLY A 438 17.63 -8.42 5.94
CA GLY A 438 18.78 -7.70 6.49
C GLY A 438 18.75 -6.19 6.27
N GLY A 439 17.59 -5.60 5.98
CA GLY A 439 17.44 -4.16 5.73
C GLY A 439 17.50 -3.33 7.01
N SER A 440 17.99 -2.09 6.92
CA SER A 440 17.93 -1.13 8.02
C SER A 440 17.98 0.32 7.55
N VAL A 441 17.47 1.22 8.39
CA VAL A 441 17.54 2.67 8.20
C VAL A 441 17.83 3.34 9.54
N THR A 442 18.72 4.32 9.56
CA THR A 442 19.06 5.07 10.77
C THR A 442 18.66 6.53 10.65
N PHE A 443 17.90 7.00 11.63
CA PHE A 443 17.47 8.39 11.79
C PHE A 443 18.37 9.09 12.80
N ALA A 444 18.94 10.23 12.40
CA ALA A 444 19.68 11.08 13.31
C ALA A 444 18.71 11.89 14.20
N PRO A 445 19.17 12.44 15.34
CA PRO A 445 18.32 13.26 16.18
C PRO A 445 17.66 14.41 15.43
N GLY A 446 16.35 14.60 15.64
CA GLY A 446 15.56 15.69 15.06
C GLY A 446 15.27 15.59 13.56
N THR A 447 15.49 14.46 12.90
CA THR A 447 15.28 14.32 11.44
C THR A 447 13.87 13.93 11.02
N SER A 448 12.94 13.69 11.96
CA SER A 448 11.53 13.42 11.63
C SER A 448 10.95 14.55 10.80
N ALA A 449 10.29 14.21 9.69
CA ALA A 449 9.52 15.14 8.88
C ALA A 449 8.22 15.56 9.58
N PHE A 450 7.68 14.73 10.49
CA PHE A 450 6.43 15.02 11.20
C PHE A 450 6.66 15.89 12.44
N GLU A 451 7.81 15.74 13.12
CA GLU A 451 8.24 16.57 14.24
C GLU A 451 9.70 17.07 14.07
N PRO A 452 9.96 17.96 13.09
CA PRO A 452 11.33 18.41 12.77
C PRO A 452 12.04 19.08 13.93
N GLY A 453 13.29 18.68 14.16
CA GLY A 453 14.12 19.19 15.25
C GLY A 453 13.77 18.64 16.64
N ILE A 454 12.78 17.74 16.73
CA ILE A 454 12.30 17.18 18.01
C ILE A 454 12.49 15.68 18.02
N THR A 455 11.94 14.98 17.02
CA THR A 455 11.95 13.52 16.96
C THR A 455 12.97 13.02 15.93
N PRO A 456 13.79 12.01 16.24
CA PRO A 456 13.98 11.41 17.57
C PRO A 456 14.90 12.27 18.46
N GLY A 457 14.84 12.11 19.78
CA GLY A 457 15.76 12.77 20.72
C GLY A 457 17.18 12.18 20.74
N SER A 458 17.34 10.94 20.26
CA SER A 458 18.60 10.23 20.08
C SER A 458 18.59 9.45 18.76
N PRO A 459 19.73 9.02 18.21
CA PRO A 459 19.70 8.18 17.01
C PRO A 459 18.81 6.95 17.19
N VAL A 460 17.98 6.65 16.19
CA VAL A 460 17.11 5.46 16.15
C VAL A 460 17.40 4.70 14.86
N THR A 461 17.57 3.39 14.97
CA THR A 461 17.75 2.50 13.81
C THR A 461 16.57 1.55 13.74
N LEU A 462 15.85 1.54 12.63
CA LEU A 462 14.89 0.49 12.29
C LEU A 462 15.65 -0.59 11.52
N SER A 463 15.43 -1.86 11.85
CA SER A 463 16.12 -2.99 11.22
C SER A 463 15.21 -4.19 11.12
N TRP A 464 15.30 -4.91 9.99
CA TRP A 464 14.47 -6.08 9.69
C TRP A 464 15.36 -7.23 9.23
N ASP A 465 15.40 -8.30 10.01
CA ASP A 465 16.15 -9.50 9.64
C ASP A 465 15.43 -10.24 8.52
N THR A 466 14.09 -10.14 8.47
CA THR A 466 13.27 -10.80 7.45
C THR A 466 12.34 -9.88 6.66
N PHE A 467 11.92 -10.33 5.48
CA PHE A 467 10.88 -9.64 4.70
C PHE A 467 9.55 -9.62 5.45
N SER A 468 9.22 -10.72 6.14
CA SER A 468 8.02 -10.81 6.97
C SER A 468 8.02 -9.79 8.10
N GLU A 469 9.16 -9.56 8.76
CA GLU A 469 9.31 -8.53 9.79
C GLU A 469 9.10 -7.12 9.22
N ALA A 470 9.71 -6.81 8.07
CA ALA A 470 9.51 -5.53 7.40
C ALA A 470 8.03 -5.32 7.03
N ALA A 471 7.36 -6.34 6.47
CA ALA A 471 5.93 -6.26 6.15
C ALA A 471 5.04 -6.14 7.39
N ASP A 472 5.41 -6.80 8.48
CA ASP A 472 4.67 -6.73 9.74
C ASP A 472 4.85 -5.38 10.43
N GLU A 473 6.03 -4.76 10.31
CA GLU A 473 6.28 -3.41 10.78
C GLU A 473 5.51 -2.38 9.94
N ALA A 474 5.50 -2.55 8.61
CA ALA A 474 4.71 -1.72 7.70
C ALA A 474 3.22 -1.73 8.05
N GLY A 475 2.68 -2.89 8.46
CA GLY A 475 1.30 -2.98 8.92
C GLY A 475 1.04 -2.27 10.25
N ILE A 476 1.86 -2.52 11.27
CA ILE A 476 1.64 -1.95 12.62
C ILE A 476 1.90 -0.44 12.64
N SER A 477 2.75 0.06 11.73
CA SER A 477 2.98 1.49 11.51
C SER A 477 1.68 2.27 11.31
N ARG A 478 0.65 1.64 10.73
CA ARG A 478 -0.63 2.29 10.45
C ARG A 478 -1.49 2.48 11.70
N ARG A 479 -1.25 1.65 12.73
CA ARG A 479 -1.84 1.76 14.07
C ARG A 479 -1.11 2.82 14.88
N TYR A 480 0.23 2.87 14.81
CA TYR A 480 1.02 3.97 15.37
C TYR A 480 0.64 5.32 14.74
N GLY A 481 0.42 5.35 13.43
CA GLY A 481 -0.08 6.53 12.71
C GLY A 481 -1.51 6.94 13.07
N GLY A 482 -2.28 6.08 13.76
CA GLY A 482 -3.64 6.36 14.20
C GLY A 482 -4.72 6.27 13.12
N ILE A 483 -4.46 5.56 12.01
CA ILE A 483 -5.31 5.60 10.80
C ILE A 483 -5.92 4.26 10.38
N HIS A 484 -5.54 3.17 11.07
CA HIS A 484 -6.10 1.84 10.89
C HIS A 484 -6.37 1.15 12.23
N PHE A 485 -7.40 0.31 12.27
CA PHE A 485 -7.68 -0.57 13.39
C PHE A 485 -6.83 -1.86 13.30
N LEU A 486 -6.78 -2.63 14.40
CA LEU A 486 -6.07 -3.91 14.42
C LEU A 486 -6.57 -4.86 13.33
N ASP A 487 -7.88 -5.02 13.17
CA ASP A 487 -8.42 -5.96 12.19
C ASP A 487 -8.13 -5.52 10.75
N GLY A 488 -8.24 -4.22 10.45
CA GLY A 488 -7.87 -3.66 9.14
C GLY A 488 -6.42 -3.90 8.77
N ASP A 489 -5.50 -3.83 9.73
CA ASP A 489 -4.09 -4.20 9.55
C ASP A 489 -3.91 -5.71 9.31
N ILE A 490 -4.30 -6.55 10.27
CA ILE A 490 -4.04 -7.99 10.23
C ILE A 490 -4.68 -8.66 9.02
N GLN A 491 -5.92 -8.29 8.69
CA GLN A 491 -6.63 -8.85 7.55
C GLN A 491 -6.04 -8.35 6.23
N GLY A 492 -5.50 -7.12 6.20
CA GLY A 492 -4.71 -6.63 5.07
C GLY A 492 -3.47 -7.49 4.82
N ARG A 493 -2.72 -7.86 5.87
CA ARG A 493 -1.53 -8.74 5.73
C ARG A 493 -1.91 -10.14 5.26
N ILE A 494 -3.00 -10.70 5.78
CA ILE A 494 -3.51 -12.02 5.36
C ILE A 494 -3.91 -12.00 3.88
N LEU A 495 -4.66 -10.98 3.46
CA LEU A 495 -5.06 -10.77 2.07
C LEU A 495 -3.82 -10.65 1.17
N GLY A 496 -2.86 -9.80 1.54
CA GLY A 496 -1.63 -9.58 0.78
C GLY A 496 -0.81 -10.86 0.57
N ARG A 497 -0.58 -11.65 1.63
CA ARG A 497 0.13 -12.94 1.51
C ARG A 497 -0.57 -13.91 0.56
N ARG A 498 -1.91 -14.01 0.62
CA ARG A 498 -2.68 -14.89 -0.28
C ARG A 498 -2.61 -14.43 -1.73
N VAL A 499 -2.71 -13.13 -1.97
CA VAL A 499 -2.51 -12.54 -3.29
C VAL A 499 -1.10 -12.82 -3.81
N GLY A 500 -0.06 -12.63 -2.99
CA GLY A 500 1.33 -12.94 -3.35
C GLY A 500 1.50 -14.39 -3.81
N GLY A 501 0.91 -15.36 -3.10
CA GLY A 501 0.92 -16.77 -3.51
C GLY A 501 0.21 -17.02 -4.85
N SER A 502 -0.96 -16.41 -5.09
CA SER A 502 -1.67 -16.53 -6.38
C SER A 502 -0.88 -15.91 -7.53
N VAL A 503 -0.27 -14.74 -7.31
CA VAL A 503 0.57 -14.11 -8.32
C VAL A 503 1.80 -14.95 -8.60
N TRP A 504 2.47 -15.50 -7.57
CA TRP A 504 3.61 -16.40 -7.76
C TRP A 504 3.25 -17.58 -8.65
N ASN A 505 2.16 -18.29 -8.35
CA ASN A 505 1.70 -19.43 -9.14
C ASN A 505 1.40 -19.01 -10.59
N ARG A 506 0.77 -17.84 -10.79
CA ARG A 506 0.47 -17.31 -12.13
C ARG A 506 1.74 -16.92 -12.88
N SER A 507 2.73 -16.33 -12.23
CA SER A 507 4.02 -16.02 -12.83
C SER A 507 4.77 -17.30 -13.21
N GLN A 508 4.79 -18.30 -12.33
CA GLN A 508 5.40 -19.61 -12.62
C GLN A 508 4.74 -20.31 -13.80
N PHE A 509 3.42 -20.19 -13.99
CA PHE A 509 2.74 -20.71 -15.18
C PHE A 509 3.35 -20.13 -16.47
N PHE A 510 3.56 -18.82 -16.54
CA PHE A 510 4.12 -18.19 -17.74
C PHE A 510 5.60 -18.52 -17.91
N ILE A 511 6.38 -18.51 -16.82
CA ILE A 511 7.82 -18.83 -16.82
C ILE A 511 8.06 -20.27 -17.31
N ASN A 512 7.18 -21.21 -16.94
CA ASN A 512 7.27 -22.62 -17.31
C ASN A 512 6.51 -22.97 -18.60
N GLY A 513 6.30 -22.01 -19.50
CA GLY A 513 5.75 -22.28 -20.83
C GLY A 513 4.27 -22.67 -20.85
N GLY A 514 3.50 -22.20 -19.88
CA GLY A 514 2.08 -22.53 -19.73
C GLY A 514 1.81 -23.88 -19.06
N VAL A 515 2.83 -24.50 -18.47
CA VAL A 515 2.67 -25.72 -17.67
C VAL A 515 2.39 -25.33 -16.23
N THR A 516 1.28 -25.83 -15.67
CA THR A 516 1.02 -25.71 -14.23
C THR A 516 1.96 -26.63 -13.48
N THR A 517 2.88 -26.07 -12.70
CA THR A 517 3.64 -26.84 -11.71
C THR A 517 2.69 -27.29 -10.59
N PRO A 518 2.85 -28.51 -10.02
CA PRO A 518 2.08 -28.92 -8.86
C PRO A 518 2.22 -27.89 -7.73
N GLU A 519 1.11 -27.48 -7.13
CA GLU A 519 1.05 -26.43 -6.11
C GLU A 519 2.09 -26.65 -4.99
N ALA A 520 2.67 -25.55 -4.51
CA ALA A 520 3.32 -25.48 -3.20
C ALA A 520 2.30 -25.47 -2.04
N ASP A 521 1.15 -26.14 -2.19
CA ASP A 521 0.00 -26.10 -1.28
C ASP A 521 0.23 -26.83 0.07
N ASN A 522 1.45 -27.33 0.30
CA ASN A 522 1.81 -27.94 1.59
C ASN A 522 2.48 -27.00 2.59
N VAL A 523 2.68 -25.71 2.28
CA VAL A 523 3.28 -24.77 3.25
C VAL A 523 2.22 -23.99 4.04
N LEU A 524 1.10 -23.61 3.41
CA LEU A 524 0.05 -22.83 4.09
C LEU A 524 -0.77 -23.66 5.10
N ALA A 525 -0.90 -24.97 4.87
CA ALA A 525 -1.55 -25.90 5.81
C ALA A 525 -0.74 -26.11 7.11
N LEU A 526 0.56 -25.82 7.11
CA LEU A 526 1.39 -25.86 8.33
C LEU A 526 1.34 -24.57 9.15
N LEU A 527 1.06 -23.41 8.52
CA LEU A 527 0.99 -22.12 9.22
C LEU A 527 -0.36 -21.88 9.92
N THR A 528 -1.45 -22.48 9.43
CA THR A 528 -2.76 -22.42 10.11
C THR A 528 -2.81 -23.23 11.41
N LEU A 529 -1.93 -24.24 11.57
CA LEU A 529 -1.79 -25.00 12.82
C LEU A 529 -0.74 -24.40 13.78
N GLY A 530 0.25 -23.66 13.27
CA GLY A 530 1.28 -22.99 14.09
C GLY A 530 0.80 -21.69 14.77
N GLY A 531 -0.15 -20.98 14.17
CA GLY A 531 -0.64 -19.68 14.67
C GLY A 531 -1.58 -19.75 15.88
N ILE A 532 -2.15 -20.92 16.19
CA ILE A 532 -3.11 -21.07 17.30
C ILE A 532 -2.42 -21.32 18.65
N PHE A 533 -1.14 -21.70 18.68
CA PHE A 533 -0.43 -22.04 19.93
C PHE A 533 0.40 -20.91 20.57
N SER A 534 0.55 -19.74 19.93
CA SER A 534 1.35 -18.63 20.48
C SER A 534 0.58 -17.59 21.30
N LEU A 535 -0.75 -17.67 21.39
CA LEU A 535 -1.56 -16.71 22.16
C LEU A 535 -1.79 -17.07 23.64
N THR A 536 -1.17 -18.15 24.17
CA THR A 536 -1.40 -18.60 25.56
C THR A 536 -0.19 -18.59 26.49
N ARG A 537 0.97 -18.03 26.12
CA ARG A 537 2.19 -18.09 26.96
C ARG A 537 2.84 -16.78 27.42
N LEU A 538 2.14 -15.65 27.35
CA LEU A 538 2.59 -14.39 27.98
C LEU A 538 1.76 -14.06 29.23
N ARG A 539 1.72 -14.97 30.20
CA ARG A 539 1.38 -14.69 31.60
C ARG A 539 1.98 -15.77 32.49
N LYS A 540 3.26 -15.60 32.87
CA LYS A 540 3.80 -15.93 34.22
C LYS A 540 5.34 -15.79 34.28
N SER A 541 5.76 -15.04 35.31
CA SER A 541 7.09 -15.00 35.94
C SER A 541 8.15 -14.15 35.19
N LYS A 542 8.92 -13.29 35.85
CA LYS A 542 9.39 -13.35 37.24
C LYS A 542 9.44 -11.98 37.92
N ILE A 543 8.79 -11.91 39.07
CA ILE A 543 9.30 -11.22 40.26
C ILE A 543 10.47 -12.06 40.78
N LYS A 544 11.64 -11.45 40.89
CA LYS A 544 12.55 -11.59 42.03
C LYS A 544 13.30 -10.29 42.20
#